data_AF-A0A0Q8Y1E9-F1
#
_entry.id   AF-A0A0Q8Y1E9-F1
#
_cell.length_a   1.000
_cell.length_b   1.000
_cell.length_c   1.000
_cell.angle_alpha   90.00
_cell.angle_beta   90.00
_cell.angle_gamma   90.00
#
_symmetry.space_group_name_H-M   'P 1'
#
loop_
_entity.id
_entity.type
_entity.pdbx_description
1 polymer ?
#
loop_
_entity_poly.entity_id
_entity_poly.type
_entity_poly.pdbx_seq_one_letter_code
_entity_poly.pdbx_strand_id
1 'polypeptide(L)'
;MSIPPISAGGPNAGSPISAENSSLDPAIEAIMLARFEALKELVGKQAERVQAMNHQIRALNEAKAELACKPNPTDEDRARLEDLDTELTTVINRQSMEMMKLQDLAAKMTQSQEAANAIAKKFHDTSAGWIANAR
;
A
#
# COMPACT_ATOMS: atom_id res chain seq x y z
N MET A 1 48.19 -50.26 -21.12
CA MET A 1 47.37 -49.37 -20.26
C MET A 1 48.30 -48.40 -19.55
N SER A 2 47.82 -47.16 -19.38
CA SER A 2 48.38 -46.01 -18.65
C SER A 2 49.38 -45.09 -19.36
N ILE A 3 48.86 -43.89 -19.68
CA ILE A 3 49.54 -42.66 -20.09
C ILE A 3 49.74 -41.77 -18.84
N PRO A 4 50.89 -41.10 -18.66
CA PRO A 4 51.04 -39.97 -17.74
C PRO A 4 51.07 -38.59 -18.47
N PRO A 5 50.89 -37.47 -17.73
CA PRO A 5 50.02 -36.37 -18.14
C PRO A 5 50.69 -35.22 -18.91
N ILE A 6 49.80 -34.45 -19.54
CA ILE A 6 50.03 -33.36 -20.49
C ILE A 6 50.40 -32.05 -19.76
N SER A 7 51.56 -31.55 -20.15
CA SER A 7 51.99 -30.17 -20.44
C SER A 7 51.15 -28.98 -19.94
N ALA A 8 51.86 -28.10 -19.24
CA ALA A 8 51.50 -26.72 -18.93
C ALA A 8 51.35 -25.88 -20.21
N GLY A 9 50.26 -25.11 -20.29
CA GLY A 9 50.08 -24.12 -21.33
C GLY A 9 48.93 -23.17 -21.04
N GLY A 10 49.25 -21.87 -20.94
CA GLY A 10 48.33 -20.80 -21.33
C GLY A 10 47.84 -19.88 -20.21
N PRO A 11 48.30 -18.62 -20.18
CA PRO A 11 47.72 -17.59 -19.33
C PRO A 11 46.42 -17.13 -19.98
N ASN A 12 45.26 -17.47 -19.39
CA ASN A 12 44.02 -16.86 -19.84
C ASN A 12 43.72 -15.66 -18.94
N ALA A 13 43.97 -14.50 -19.54
CA ALA A 13 43.68 -13.20 -19.02
C ALA A 13 42.27 -13.19 -18.39
N GLY A 14 42.22 -12.90 -17.10
CA GLY A 14 41.01 -12.45 -16.46
C GLY A 14 40.52 -11.23 -17.22
N SER A 15 39.46 -11.41 -18.02
CA SER A 15 38.59 -10.31 -18.34
C SER A 15 37.81 -10.03 -17.06
N PRO A 16 38.02 -8.89 -16.38
CA PRO A 16 37.10 -8.50 -15.32
C PRO A 16 35.75 -8.33 -16.00
N ILE A 17 34.78 -9.18 -15.66
CA ILE A 17 33.40 -8.90 -16.02
C ILE A 17 33.09 -7.59 -15.30
N SER A 18 33.00 -6.54 -16.12
CA SER A 18 32.75 -5.17 -15.73
C SER A 18 31.67 -5.09 -14.67
N ALA A 19 31.96 -4.38 -13.59
CA ALA A 19 31.03 -4.01 -12.55
C ALA A 19 30.01 -2.98 -13.08
N GLU A 20 29.18 -3.38 -14.04
CA GLU A 20 28.21 -2.50 -14.70
C GLU A 20 26.88 -2.42 -13.93
N ASN A 21 26.71 -3.13 -12.81
CA ASN A 21 25.42 -3.27 -12.13
C ASN A 21 25.40 -2.74 -10.69
N SER A 22 25.99 -1.55 -10.46
CA SER A 22 26.19 -0.98 -9.12
C SER A 22 25.37 0.29 -8.84
N SER A 23 24.38 0.63 -9.66
CA SER A 23 23.35 1.62 -9.33
C SER A 23 22.00 0.94 -9.45
N LEU A 24 21.10 1.14 -8.50
CA LEU A 24 19.69 0.86 -8.76
C LEU A 24 19.35 1.55 -10.09
N ASP A 25 18.85 0.82 -11.07
CA ASP A 25 18.46 1.43 -12.34
C ASP A 25 17.53 2.61 -11.99
N PRO A 26 17.86 3.86 -12.38
CA PRO A 26 17.00 5.01 -12.12
C PRO A 26 15.55 4.77 -12.54
N ALA A 27 15.32 3.90 -13.52
CA ALA A 27 13.99 3.45 -13.91
C ALA A 27 13.27 2.65 -12.79
N ILE A 28 13.97 1.77 -12.07
CA ILE A 28 13.40 0.99 -10.96
C ILE A 28 13.02 1.91 -9.79
N GLU A 29 13.87 2.88 -9.45
CA GLU A 29 13.57 3.87 -8.40
C GLU A 29 12.36 4.74 -8.79
N ALA A 30 12.33 5.24 -10.02
CA ALA A 30 11.21 6.02 -10.54
C ALA A 30 9.89 5.22 -10.53
N ILE A 31 9.91 3.94 -10.88
CA ILE A 31 8.73 3.06 -10.84
C ILE A 31 8.23 2.88 -9.40
N MET A 32 9.13 2.68 -8.43
CA MET A 32 8.75 2.52 -7.02
C MET A 32 8.15 3.79 -6.44
N LEU A 33 8.75 4.94 -6.73
CA LEU A 33 8.24 6.24 -6.31
C LEU A 33 6.86 6.49 -6.90
N ALA A 34 6.68 6.29 -8.21
CA ALA A 34 5.39 6.46 -8.88
C ALA A 34 4.32 5.54 -8.30
N ARG A 35 4.67 4.28 -7.99
CA ARG A 35 3.74 3.33 -7.36
C ARG A 35 3.36 3.75 -5.94
N PHE A 36 4.30 4.26 -5.16
CA PHE A 36 4.05 4.76 -3.81
C PHE A 36 3.14 5.99 -3.83
N GLU A 37 3.39 6.94 -4.74
CA GLU A 37 2.54 8.12 -4.91
C GLU A 37 1.11 7.73 -5.32
N ALA A 38 0.96 6.80 -6.27
CA ALA A 38 -0.34 6.29 -6.66
C ALA A 38 -1.08 5.62 -5.49
N LEU A 39 -0.38 4.81 -4.67
CA LEU A 39 -0.97 4.20 -3.48
C LEU A 39 -1.39 5.25 -2.45
N LYS A 40 -0.56 6.27 -2.22
CA LYS A 40 -0.86 7.37 -1.29
C LYS A 40 -2.10 8.14 -1.73
N GLU A 41 -2.23 8.44 -3.03
CA GLU A 41 -3.42 9.10 -3.58
C GLU A 41 -4.67 8.23 -3.40
N LEU A 42 -4.58 6.93 -3.67
CA LEU A 42 -5.69 6.00 -3.49
C LEU A 42 -6.13 5.89 -2.03
N VAL A 43 -5.17 5.81 -1.09
CA VAL A 43 -5.45 5.84 0.36
C VAL A 43 -6.15 7.14 0.74
N GLY A 44 -5.70 8.29 0.23
CA GLY A 44 -6.32 9.59 0.46
C GLY A 44 -7.78 9.63 -0.01
N LYS A 45 -8.04 9.31 -1.28
CA LYS A 45 -9.40 9.25 -1.84
C LYS A 45 -10.30 8.26 -1.10
N GLN A 46 -9.73 7.15 -0.64
CA GLN A 46 -10.47 6.15 0.10
C GLN A 46 -10.82 6.64 1.52
N ALA A 47 -9.92 7.36 2.19
CA ALA A 47 -10.19 7.98 3.47
C ALA A 47 -11.29 9.05 3.37
N GLU A 48 -11.27 9.87 2.32
CA GLU A 48 -12.33 10.85 2.03
C GLU A 48 -13.70 10.19 1.86
N ARG A 49 -13.77 9.05 1.15
CA ARG A 49 -15.01 8.27 1.02
C ARG A 49 -15.54 7.79 2.36
N VAL A 50 -14.68 7.23 3.21
CA VAL A 50 -15.07 6.78 4.56
C VAL A 50 -15.54 7.97 5.41
N GLN A 51 -14.85 9.11 5.34
CA GLN A 51 -15.23 10.32 6.06
C GLN A 51 -16.60 10.85 5.59
N ALA A 52 -16.86 10.89 4.29
CA ALA A 52 -18.15 11.30 3.75
C ALA A 52 -19.29 10.40 4.26
N MET A 53 -19.07 9.08 4.32
CA MET A 53 -20.05 8.15 4.89
C MET A 53 -20.25 8.36 6.39
N ASN A 54 -19.19 8.64 7.14
CA ASN A 54 -19.31 8.99 8.57
C ASN A 54 -20.16 10.26 8.78
N HIS A 55 -20.03 11.25 7.90
CA HIS A 55 -20.90 12.44 7.93
C HIS A 55 -22.36 12.08 7.63
N GLN A 56 -22.62 11.22 6.65
CA GLN A 56 -23.98 10.74 6.35
C GLN A 56 -24.60 9.98 7.53
N ILE A 57 -23.84 9.09 8.18
CA ILE A 57 -24.30 8.35 9.36
C ILE A 57 -24.70 9.29 10.50
N ARG A 58 -23.94 10.37 10.72
CA ARG A 58 -24.29 11.38 11.74
C ARG A 58 -25.58 12.11 11.37
N ALA A 59 -25.69 12.60 10.13
CA ALA A 59 -26.90 13.29 9.68
C ALA A 59 -28.15 12.42 9.76
N LEU A 60 -28.05 11.13 9.40
CA LEU A 60 -29.16 10.18 9.53
C LEU A 60 -29.54 9.93 10.99
N ASN A 61 -28.55 9.81 11.89
CA ASN A 61 -28.82 9.67 13.33
C ASN A 61 -29.46 10.93 13.92
N GLU A 62 -29.02 12.12 13.50
CA GLU A 62 -29.62 13.39 13.92
C GLU A 62 -31.08 13.47 13.47
N ALA A 63 -31.37 13.19 12.20
CA ALA A 63 -32.75 13.15 11.68
C ALA A 63 -33.61 12.11 12.41
N LYS A 64 -33.04 10.93 12.72
CA LYS A 64 -33.73 9.90 13.50
C LYS A 64 -34.04 10.38 14.92
N ALA A 65 -33.09 11.02 15.58
CA ALA A 65 -33.27 11.54 16.94
C ALA A 65 -34.33 12.65 16.99
N GLU A 66 -34.32 13.57 16.04
CA GLU A 66 -35.33 14.62 15.91
C GLU A 66 -36.73 14.02 15.75
N LEU A 67 -36.86 13.01 14.90
CA LEU A 67 -38.14 12.34 14.64
C LEU A 67 -38.60 11.48 15.82
N ALA A 68 -37.67 10.85 16.55
CA ALA A 68 -37.98 10.06 17.75
C ALA A 68 -38.40 10.92 18.95
N CYS A 69 -37.93 12.17 19.03
CA CYS A 69 -38.27 13.11 20.10
C CYS A 69 -39.56 13.92 19.83
N LYS A 70 -40.22 13.72 18.69
CA LYS A 70 -41.45 14.43 18.33
C LYS A 70 -42.59 14.05 19.29
N PRO A 71 -43.30 15.02 19.88
CA PRO A 71 -44.47 14.74 20.70
C PRO A 71 -45.63 14.28 19.81
N ASN A 72 -46.31 13.20 20.20
CA ASN A 72 -47.41 12.57 19.46
C ASN A 72 -47.04 12.16 18.02
N PRO A 73 -46.11 11.19 17.84
CA PRO A 73 -45.68 10.75 16.52
C PRO A 73 -46.86 10.15 15.73
N THR A 74 -47.00 10.58 14.49
CA THR A 74 -47.96 10.05 13.53
C THR A 74 -47.50 8.71 12.97
N ASP A 75 -48.39 7.99 12.28
CA ASP A 75 -47.99 6.76 11.57
C ASP A 75 -46.98 7.04 10.45
N GLU A 76 -47.03 8.22 9.83
CA GLU A 76 -46.03 8.68 8.85
C GLU A 76 -44.66 8.90 9.51
N ASP A 77 -44.61 9.48 10.71
CA ASP A 77 -43.36 9.63 11.46
C ASP A 77 -42.75 8.27 11.81
N ARG A 78 -43.58 7.27 12.15
CA ARG A 78 -43.12 5.90 12.44
C ARG A 78 -42.57 5.21 11.19
N ALA A 79 -43.28 5.32 10.06
CA ALA A 79 -42.80 4.79 8.78
C ALA A 79 -41.47 5.45 8.38
N ARG A 80 -41.35 6.77 8.56
CA ARG A 80 -40.11 7.48 8.26
C ARG A 80 -38.95 7.09 9.19
N LEU A 81 -39.21 6.73 10.45
CA LEU A 81 -38.19 6.17 11.35
C LEU A 81 -37.68 4.81 10.84
N GLU A 82 -38.57 3.93 10.37
CA GLU A 82 -38.19 2.64 9.79
C GLU A 82 -37.37 2.80 8.50
N ASP A 83 -37.74 3.76 7.65
CA ASP A 83 -36.97 4.12 6.47
C ASP A 83 -35.57 4.60 6.84
N LEU A 84 -35.46 5.52 7.81
CA LEU A 84 -34.17 6.03 8.30
C LEU A 84 -33.30 4.92 8.89
N ASP A 85 -33.88 3.94 9.58
CA ASP A 85 -33.15 2.78 10.10
C ASP A 85 -32.60 1.88 8.98
N THR A 86 -33.37 1.72 7.91
CA THR A 86 -32.95 0.98 6.72
C THR A 86 -31.85 1.71 5.96
N GLU A 87 -32.00 3.02 5.77
CA GLU A 87 -30.99 3.90 5.16
C GLU A 87 -29.69 3.85 5.98
N LEU A 88 -29.78 4.00 7.31
CA LEU A 88 -28.64 3.97 8.22
C LEU A 88 -27.89 2.64 8.16
N THR A 89 -28.62 1.52 8.22
CA THR A 89 -28.04 0.17 8.10
C THR A 89 -27.30 0.01 6.77
N THR A 90 -27.88 0.50 5.68
CA THR A 90 -27.25 0.45 4.35
C THR A 90 -25.95 1.25 4.29
N VAL A 91 -25.95 2.47 4.84
CA VAL A 91 -24.75 3.32 4.87
C VAL A 91 -23.67 2.73 5.77
N ILE A 92 -24.02 2.18 6.94
CA ILE A 92 -23.07 1.51 7.86
C ILE A 92 -22.40 0.30 7.20
N ASN A 93 -23.18 -0.54 6.52
CA ASN A 93 -22.65 -1.69 5.80
C ASN A 93 -21.68 -1.26 4.70
N ARG A 94 -22.03 -0.22 3.94
CA ARG A 94 -21.15 0.35 2.91
C ARG A 94 -19.88 0.95 3.52
N GLN A 95 -20.01 1.70 4.60
CA GLN A 95 -18.89 2.30 5.32
C GLN A 95 -17.91 1.23 5.81
N SER A 96 -18.41 0.10 6.31
CA SER A 96 -17.59 -1.02 6.76
C SER A 96 -16.78 -1.61 5.61
N MET A 97 -17.38 -1.80 4.44
CA MET A 97 -16.66 -2.26 3.24
C MET A 97 -15.60 -1.27 2.77
N GLU A 98 -15.92 0.03 2.76
CA GLU A 98 -14.95 1.07 2.38
C GLU A 98 -13.80 1.20 3.39
N MET A 99 -14.07 0.96 4.68
CA MET A 99 -13.05 0.93 5.72
C MET A 99 -12.11 -0.28 5.57
N MET A 100 -12.63 -1.46 5.22
CA MET A 100 -11.79 -2.63 4.90
C MET A 100 -10.88 -2.36 3.69
N LYS A 101 -11.40 -1.72 2.64
CA LYS A 101 -10.59 -1.30 1.49
C LYS A 101 -9.51 -0.31 1.89
N LEU A 102 -9.82 0.64 2.78
CA LEU A 102 -8.83 1.59 3.30
C LEU A 102 -7.71 0.88 4.04
N GLN A 103 -8.05 -0.08 4.90
CA GLN A 103 -7.07 -0.89 5.64
C GLN A 103 -6.17 -1.70 4.72
N ASP A 104 -6.73 -2.34 3.69
CA ASP A 104 -5.96 -3.08 2.68
C ASP A 104 -5.00 -2.16 1.90
N LEU A 105 -5.49 -1.00 1.44
CA LEU A 105 -4.64 -0.02 0.75
C LEU A 105 -3.53 0.53 1.65
N ALA A 106 -3.84 0.81 2.92
CA ALA A 106 -2.85 1.26 3.90
C ALA A 106 -1.78 0.18 4.14
N ALA A 107 -2.18 -1.09 4.27
CA ALA A 107 -1.24 -2.21 4.41
C ALA A 107 -0.33 -2.34 3.17
N LYS A 108 -0.89 -2.24 1.96
CA LYS A 108 -0.12 -2.25 0.71
C LYS A 108 0.86 -1.08 0.60
N MET A 109 0.46 0.11 1.08
CA MET A 109 1.33 1.28 1.12
C MET A 109 2.52 1.05 2.06
N THR A 110 2.28 0.53 3.27
CA THR A 110 3.34 0.19 4.23
C THR A 110 4.30 -0.85 3.65
N GLN A 111 3.77 -1.94 3.05
CA GLN A 111 4.60 -2.96 2.40
C GLN A 111 5.44 -2.40 1.25
N SER A 112 4.88 -1.50 0.45
CA SER A 112 5.62 -0.83 -0.63
C SER A 112 6.76 0.03 -0.08
N GLN A 113 6.55 0.70 1.04
CA GLN A 113 7.57 1.51 1.70
C GLN A 113 8.69 0.65 2.32
N GLU A 114 8.33 -0.46 2.96
CA GLU A 114 9.31 -1.42 3.49
C GLU A 114 10.16 -2.06 2.38
N ALA A 115 9.53 -2.44 1.26
CA ALA A 115 10.24 -2.99 0.11
C ALA A 115 11.24 -1.98 -0.47
N ALA A 116 10.85 -0.71 -0.61
CA ALA A 116 11.75 0.36 -1.04
C ALA A 116 12.94 0.52 -0.08
N ASN A 117 12.69 0.53 1.24
CA ASN A 117 13.74 0.64 2.26
C ASN A 117 14.70 -0.56 2.25
N ALA A 118 14.19 -1.79 2.07
CA ALA A 118 15.00 -3.00 2.02
C ALA A 118 15.94 -3.00 0.80
N ILE A 119 15.47 -2.48 -0.33
CA ILE A 119 16.27 -2.32 -1.54
C ILE A 119 17.36 -1.28 -1.34
N ALA A 120 17.02 -0.12 -0.78
CA ALA A 120 17.99 0.93 -0.44
C ALA A 120 19.09 0.40 0.51
N LYS A 121 18.72 -0.40 1.50
CA LYS A 121 19.68 -1.02 2.44
C LYS A 121 20.60 -2.03 1.76
N LYS A 122 20.06 -2.95 0.94
CA LYS A 122 20.88 -3.92 0.18
C LYS A 122 21.88 -3.22 -0.73
N PHE A 123 21.50 -2.09 -1.30
CA PHE A 123 22.40 -1.27 -2.10
C PHE A 123 23.55 -0.70 -1.27
N HIS A 124 23.25 -0.09 -0.13
CA HIS A 124 24.26 0.46 0.79
C HIS A 124 25.24 -0.63 1.27
N ASP A 125 24.74 -1.80 1.66
CA ASP A 125 25.58 -2.91 2.14
C ASP A 125 26.46 -3.50 1.01
N THR A 126 25.94 -3.56 -0.22
CA THR A 126 26.71 -4.03 -1.39
C THR A 126 27.83 -3.04 -1.76
N SER A 127 27.55 -1.73 -1.69
CA SER A 127 28.54 -0.69 -1.95
C SER A 127 29.65 -0.65 -0.88
N ALA A 128 29.31 -0.91 0.40
CA ALA A 128 30.27 -0.97 1.50
C ALA A 128 31.16 -2.22 1.44
N GLY A 129 30.63 -3.37 0.99
CA GLY A 129 31.39 -4.61 0.85
C GLY A 129 32.47 -4.57 -0.24
N TRP A 130 32.23 -3.83 -1.33
CA TRP A 130 33.23 -3.64 -2.39
C TRP A 130 34.41 -2.77 -1.94
N ILE A 131 34.17 -1.74 -1.12
CA ILE A 131 35.22 -0.86 -0.59
C ILE A 131 36.10 -1.61 0.43
N ALA A 132 35.52 -2.53 1.21
CA ALA A 132 36.27 -3.32 2.19
C ALA A 132 37.20 -4.36 1.55
N ASN A 133 36.90 -4.84 0.34
CA ASN A 133 37.70 -5.85 -0.36
C ASN A 133 38.72 -5.24 -1.36
N ALA A 134 38.79 -3.91 -1.45
CA ALA A 134 39.69 -3.16 -2.33
C ALA A 134 40.91 -2.55 -1.59
N ARG A 135 41.19 -2.99 -0.36
CA ARG A 135 42.38 -2.61 0.43
C ARG A 135 43.35 -3.78 0.60
#